data_AF-A0A2T8KNK6-F1
#
_entry.id   AF-A0A2T8KNK6-F1
#
_cell.length_a   1.000
_cell.length_b   1.000
_cell.length_c   1.000
_cell.angle_alpha   90.00
_cell.angle_beta   90.00
_cell.angle_gamma   90.00
#
_symmetry.space_group_name_H-M   'P 1'
#
loop_
_entity.id
_entity.type
_entity.pdbx_description
1 polymer ?
#
loop_
_entity_poly.entity_id
_entity_poly.type
_entity_poly.pdbx_seq_one_letter_code
_entity_poly.pdbx_strand_id
1 'polypeptide(L)'
;MIYENSGRKHLFVGFDSAMGAGLRSPTNIFGQPTDQLLSDLDAALSQWDNQSTSSPITKIAFGHFPISFSASTTSGRNIRDVFLKHSLSAYLCGHLHTNFGRNLKRHHTSEQHQFSSKQYFQFDVHEGMSTAVSNGNCSAGTESVAEFWEWEMGDWRSARSMRIIAIDSGHVSYADVDFRFGSRDVIIVPTFPMDSRFMQRSSDPLDFICQEKSTTHLGTVRALVFSRCKIEFVTVKVYESHYGSFHLVLEQEMERTSEKGARGAMYTFPWNWRDFLDDSPDRYWLQIEAVDMSGEVYLSELRPFSVNGLSAKVSWTWKEFRVMGCQWNQLYYPIMWTTLTFLFSLVLIPCTSLTFFENQLMFKFLRPKMTRRSSGGFSPVNFEFFAAELSKMYIIWSGMLLYLLYLVFFPWFSGYAVMENDNKMYLHYKGWNTKYLANTSKGHILVCLT
;
A
#
# COMPACT_ATOMS: atom_id res chain seq x y z
N MET A 1 0.78 18.09 -14.25
CA MET A 1 0.66 18.05 -15.72
C MET A 1 -0.81 17.90 -16.05
N ILE A 2 -1.26 18.67 -17.04
CA ILE A 2 -2.64 18.71 -17.47
C ILE A 2 -2.67 18.32 -18.94
N TYR A 3 -3.52 17.36 -19.29
CA TYR A 3 -3.64 16.89 -20.66
C TYR A 3 -5.12 16.74 -21.03
N GLU A 4 -5.51 17.30 -22.16
CA GLU A 4 -6.86 17.22 -22.70
C GLU A 4 -6.81 16.60 -24.09
N ASN A 5 -7.58 15.54 -24.31
CA ASN A 5 -7.63 14.85 -25.60
C ASN A 5 -9.01 14.25 -25.84
N SER A 6 -9.55 14.45 -27.04
CA SER A 6 -10.83 13.88 -27.49
C SER A 6 -11.99 14.05 -26.48
N GLY A 7 -12.09 15.23 -25.85
CA GLY A 7 -13.16 15.52 -24.88
C GLY A 7 -13.00 14.82 -23.52
N ARG A 8 -11.79 14.34 -23.19
CA ARG A 8 -11.42 13.80 -21.88
C ARG A 8 -10.26 14.57 -21.28
N LYS A 9 -10.29 14.72 -19.96
CA LYS A 9 -9.31 15.48 -19.20
C LYS A 9 -8.51 14.55 -18.30
N HIS A 10 -7.19 14.73 -18.29
CA HIS A 10 -6.26 13.95 -17.49
C HIS A 10 -5.41 14.88 -16.63
N LEU A 11 -5.41 14.63 -15.33
CA LEU A 11 -4.66 15.42 -14.35
C LEU A 11 -3.63 14.52 -13.67
N PHE A 12 -2.36 14.91 -13.78
CA PHE A 12 -1.24 14.23 -13.13
C PHE A 12 -0.61 15.16 -12.10
N VAL A 13 -0.58 14.74 -10.83
CA VAL A 13 0.00 15.54 -9.74
C VAL A 13 1.15 14.78 -9.10
N GLY A 14 2.34 15.39 -9.17
CA GLY A 14 3.52 14.90 -8.47
C GLY A 14 3.71 15.66 -7.17
N PHE A 15 4.09 14.97 -6.11
CA PHE A 15 4.45 15.61 -4.85
C PHE A 15 5.67 14.92 -4.21
N ASP A 16 6.39 15.68 -3.41
CA ASP A 16 7.51 15.18 -2.61
C ASP A 16 7.18 15.34 -1.13
N SER A 17 7.07 14.22 -0.44
CA SER A 17 6.85 14.15 1.01
C SER A 17 8.11 13.75 1.78
N ALA A 18 9.28 13.73 1.13
CA ALA A 18 10.54 13.50 1.83
C ALA A 18 10.81 14.59 2.86
N MET A 19 11.42 14.21 3.98
CA MET A 19 11.93 15.20 4.92
C MET A 19 12.96 16.09 4.22
N GLY A 20 12.71 17.39 4.16
CA GLY A 20 13.72 18.36 3.76
C GLY A 20 14.90 18.40 4.75
N ALA A 21 14.67 18.00 6.01
CA ALA A 21 15.49 18.26 7.19
C ALA A 21 15.62 17.02 8.09
N GLY A 22 16.82 16.44 8.30
CA GLY A 22 17.03 15.36 9.27
C GLY A 22 18.19 14.40 8.98
N LEU A 23 18.34 13.35 9.80
CA LEU A 23 19.34 12.31 9.57
C LEU A 23 18.97 11.46 8.34
N ARG A 24 19.95 11.22 7.45
CA ARG A 24 19.77 10.41 6.22
C ARG A 24 19.33 8.98 6.52
N SER A 25 19.84 8.37 7.58
CA SER A 25 19.50 7.02 8.02
C SER A 25 19.72 6.94 9.54
N PRO A 26 18.86 6.22 10.30
CA PRO A 26 17.70 5.43 9.89
C PRO A 26 16.37 6.23 9.87
N THR A 27 16.40 7.56 9.99
CA THR A 27 15.17 8.36 10.23
C THR A 27 14.39 8.75 8.97
N ASN A 28 14.93 8.52 7.77
CA ASN A 28 14.29 8.89 6.49
C ASN A 28 13.51 7.73 5.83
N ILE A 29 12.98 6.81 6.63
CA ILE A 29 12.17 5.67 6.16
C ILE A 29 10.70 6.08 5.95
N PHE A 30 10.27 7.16 6.60
CA PHE A 30 8.90 7.66 6.52
C PHE A 30 8.84 9.01 5.82
N GLY A 31 7.89 9.15 4.89
CA GLY A 31 7.50 10.45 4.35
C GLY A 31 6.87 11.31 5.44
N GLN A 32 7.20 12.59 5.46
CA GLN A 32 6.68 13.58 6.41
C GLN A 32 6.01 14.71 5.65
N PRO A 33 4.76 14.51 5.17
CA PRO A 33 4.03 15.59 4.54
C PRO A 33 3.79 16.73 5.54
N THR A 34 3.90 17.97 5.07
CA THR A 34 3.53 19.17 5.85
C THR A 34 2.08 19.55 5.60
N ASP A 35 1.47 20.30 6.51
CA ASP A 35 0.12 20.84 6.31
C ASP A 35 0.02 21.73 5.07
N GLN A 36 1.09 22.46 4.75
CA GLN A 36 1.18 23.23 3.52
C GLN A 36 1.18 22.32 2.29
N LEU A 37 1.99 21.27 2.27
CA LEU A 37 2.05 20.31 1.16
C LEU A 37 0.68 19.67 0.90
N LEU A 38 -0.04 19.27 1.94
CA LEU A 38 -1.38 18.70 1.78
C LEU A 38 -2.42 19.71 1.28
N SER A 39 -2.29 20.99 1.65
CA SER A 39 -3.15 22.05 1.12
C SER A 39 -2.83 22.36 -0.34
N ASP A 40 -1.56 22.37 -0.72
CA ASP A 40 -1.13 22.55 -2.12
C ASP A 40 -1.58 21.37 -2.99
N LEU A 41 -1.46 20.15 -2.46
CA LEU A 41 -1.93 18.92 -3.11
C LEU A 41 -3.45 18.92 -3.29
N ASP A 42 -4.20 19.30 -2.25
CA ASP A 42 -5.66 19.47 -2.31
C ASP A 42 -6.07 20.50 -3.37
N ALA A 43 -5.39 21.66 -3.39
CA ALA A 43 -5.65 22.71 -4.37
C ALA A 43 -5.31 22.26 -5.81
N ALA A 44 -4.20 21.54 -6.00
CA ALA A 44 -3.79 21.01 -7.31
C ALA A 44 -4.79 19.96 -7.83
N LEU A 45 -5.28 19.08 -6.94
CA LEU A 45 -6.27 18.06 -7.30
C LEU A 45 -7.68 18.63 -7.46
N SER A 46 -7.99 19.77 -6.82
CA SER A 46 -9.24 20.52 -7.02
C SER A 46 -9.37 21.19 -8.39
N GLN A 47 -8.31 21.15 -9.20
CA GLN A 47 -8.35 21.71 -10.53
C GLN A 47 -9.40 21.00 -11.39
N TRP A 48 -10.36 21.81 -11.88
CA TRP A 48 -11.54 21.40 -12.66
C TRP A 48 -12.71 20.77 -11.87
N ASP A 49 -12.67 20.72 -10.54
CA ASP A 49 -13.83 20.28 -9.73
C ASP A 49 -15.03 21.24 -9.85
N ASN A 50 -14.75 22.55 -9.92
CA ASN A 50 -15.77 23.61 -9.98
C ASN A 50 -16.29 23.90 -11.39
N GLN A 51 -15.67 23.31 -12.41
CA GLN A 51 -16.23 23.39 -13.76
C GLN A 51 -17.30 22.30 -13.83
N SER A 52 -18.55 22.69 -14.09
CA SER A 52 -19.63 21.81 -14.51
C SER A 52 -19.26 21.19 -15.87
N THR A 53 -18.26 20.32 -15.85
CA THR A 53 -17.54 19.87 -17.03
C THR A 53 -18.28 18.66 -17.55
N SER A 54 -18.79 18.73 -18.79
CA SER A 54 -19.40 17.57 -19.44
C SER A 54 -18.38 16.45 -19.75
N SER A 55 -17.08 16.70 -19.55
CA SER A 55 -15.99 15.76 -19.82
C SER A 55 -15.55 15.03 -18.53
N PRO A 56 -15.47 13.69 -18.52
CA PRO A 56 -14.92 12.94 -17.40
C PRO A 56 -13.43 13.25 -17.20
N ILE A 57 -13.01 13.36 -15.94
CA ILE A 57 -11.63 13.66 -15.53
C ILE A 57 -11.00 12.40 -14.91
N THR A 58 -9.82 12.03 -15.38
CA THR A 58 -8.98 10.99 -14.75
C THR A 58 -7.84 11.65 -13.98
N LYS A 59 -7.80 11.45 -12.65
CA LYS A 59 -6.76 12.01 -11.77
C LYS A 59 -5.77 10.92 -11.34
N ILE A 60 -4.47 11.16 -11.54
CA ILE A 60 -3.39 10.26 -11.12
C ILE A 60 -2.37 11.05 -10.30
N ALA A 61 -2.01 10.55 -9.12
CA ALA A 61 -0.94 11.14 -8.32
C ALA A 61 0.31 10.25 -8.34
N PHE A 62 1.48 10.86 -8.19
CA PHE A 62 2.72 10.13 -8.02
C PHE A 62 3.59 10.77 -6.93
N GLY A 63 4.23 9.90 -6.14
CA GLY A 63 5.04 10.29 -4.99
C GLY A 63 6.05 9.20 -4.66
N HIS A 64 6.94 9.46 -3.71
CA HIS A 64 7.99 8.50 -3.38
C HIS A 64 7.53 7.40 -2.42
N PHE A 65 6.80 7.76 -1.35
CA PHE A 65 6.51 6.86 -0.23
C PHE A 65 5.12 6.22 -0.36
N PRO A 66 4.97 4.91 -0.02
CA PRO A 66 3.68 4.32 0.20
C PRO A 66 2.95 4.98 1.38
N ILE A 67 1.62 4.93 1.38
CA ILE A 67 0.79 5.56 2.41
C ILE A 67 1.06 4.96 3.79
N SER A 68 1.33 3.66 3.88
CA SER A 68 1.75 2.98 5.12
C SER A 68 3.08 3.47 5.69
N PHE A 69 3.92 4.08 4.84
CA PHE A 69 5.19 4.73 5.18
C PHE A 69 5.10 6.25 5.10
N SER A 70 3.91 6.83 5.21
CA SER A 70 3.72 8.28 5.33
C SER A 70 3.17 8.62 6.72
N ALA A 71 3.82 9.58 7.38
CA ALA A 71 3.34 10.15 8.64
C ALA A 71 2.13 11.07 8.40
N SER A 72 1.35 11.27 9.47
CA SER A 72 0.35 12.34 9.52
C SER A 72 1.02 13.69 9.73
N THR A 73 0.38 14.75 9.27
CA THR A 73 0.84 16.12 9.50
C THR A 73 0.70 16.54 10.97
N THR A 74 1.22 17.71 11.32
CA THR A 74 1.05 18.33 12.64
C THR A 74 -0.42 18.52 13.02
N SER A 75 -1.30 18.81 12.06
CA SER A 75 -2.74 18.92 12.30
C SER A 75 -3.48 17.57 12.28
N GLY A 76 -2.76 16.45 12.10
CA GLY A 76 -3.34 15.11 12.01
C GLY A 76 -3.92 14.74 10.65
N ARG A 77 -3.76 15.58 9.62
CA ARG A 77 -4.19 15.26 8.25
C ARG A 77 -3.29 14.19 7.65
N ASN A 78 -3.82 13.42 6.70
CA ASN A 78 -3.07 12.40 5.99
C ASN A 78 -3.29 12.51 4.47
N ILE A 79 -2.38 11.92 3.69
CA ILE A 79 -2.44 11.93 2.22
C ILE A 79 -3.64 11.12 1.71
N ARG A 80 -3.97 10.00 2.37
CA ARG A 80 -5.08 9.11 2.01
C ARG A 80 -6.40 9.87 1.93
N ASP A 81 -6.70 10.72 2.90
CA ASP A 81 -7.95 11.48 2.97
C ASP A 81 -8.05 12.49 1.83
N VAL A 82 -6.94 13.13 1.45
CA VAL A 82 -6.89 14.03 0.29
C VAL A 82 -7.15 13.22 -1.00
N PHE A 83 -6.58 12.03 -1.12
CA PHE A 83 -6.79 11.19 -2.30
C PHE A 83 -8.21 10.64 -2.42
N LEU A 84 -8.82 10.24 -1.30
CA LEU A 84 -10.23 9.83 -1.27
C LEU A 84 -11.15 11.00 -1.60
N LYS A 85 -10.91 12.17 -1.01
CA LYS A 85 -11.70 13.40 -1.28
C LYS A 85 -11.77 13.72 -2.78
N HIS A 86 -10.69 13.44 -3.51
CA HIS A 86 -10.56 13.75 -4.93
C HIS A 86 -10.89 12.60 -5.89
N SER A 87 -11.32 11.44 -5.37
CA SER A 87 -11.61 10.22 -6.14
C SER A 87 -10.50 9.90 -7.15
N LEU A 88 -9.26 9.80 -6.66
CA LEU A 88 -8.12 9.47 -7.52
C LEU A 88 -8.30 8.13 -8.21
N SER A 89 -7.84 8.03 -9.46
CA SER A 89 -7.85 6.74 -10.13
C SER A 89 -6.73 5.83 -9.64
N ALA A 90 -5.52 6.39 -9.51
CA ALA A 90 -4.38 5.66 -8.98
C ALA A 90 -3.35 6.61 -8.35
N TYR A 91 -2.70 6.12 -7.30
CA TYR A 91 -1.50 6.68 -6.69
C TYR A 91 -0.31 5.77 -7.00
N LEU A 92 0.69 6.34 -7.68
CA LEU A 92 1.92 5.65 -8.06
C LEU A 92 3.01 5.98 -7.04
N CYS A 93 3.54 4.95 -6.38
CA CYS A 93 4.57 5.12 -5.36
C CYS A 93 5.76 4.18 -5.54
N GLY A 94 6.80 4.38 -4.72
CA GLY A 94 8.02 3.58 -4.70
C GLY A 94 8.51 3.32 -3.28
N HIS A 95 9.79 3.58 -3.01
CA HIS A 95 10.48 3.44 -1.71
C HIS A 95 10.79 2.00 -1.25
N LEU A 96 9.90 1.03 -1.43
CA LEU A 96 10.11 -0.34 -0.91
C LEU A 96 10.95 -1.22 -1.84
N HIS A 97 11.18 -0.76 -3.07
CA HIS A 97 11.95 -1.45 -4.09
C HIS A 97 11.39 -2.88 -4.31
N THR A 98 12.23 -3.89 -4.43
CA THR A 98 11.79 -5.30 -4.60
C THR A 98 11.91 -6.14 -3.34
N ASN A 99 12.21 -5.55 -2.19
CA ASN A 99 12.58 -6.29 -0.98
C ASN A 99 11.37 -7.02 -0.36
N PHE A 100 10.16 -6.50 -0.58
CA PHE A 100 8.93 -6.99 0.05
C PHE A 100 7.90 -7.54 -0.95
N GLY A 101 8.20 -7.45 -2.24
CA GLY A 101 7.35 -7.80 -3.36
C GLY A 101 7.83 -7.02 -4.58
N ARG A 102 7.49 -7.45 -5.80
CA ARG A 102 7.86 -6.69 -7.01
C ARG A 102 6.87 -5.59 -7.35
N ASN A 103 5.61 -5.82 -6.98
CA ASN A 103 4.46 -5.00 -7.28
C ASN A 103 3.51 -5.03 -6.08
N LEU A 104 3.71 -4.12 -5.12
CA LEU A 104 2.79 -4.02 -3.99
C LEU A 104 1.57 -3.19 -4.38
N LYS A 105 0.41 -3.64 -3.93
CA LYS A 105 -0.88 -3.07 -4.33
C LYS A 105 -1.77 -2.97 -3.13
N ARG A 106 -2.52 -1.89 -3.05
CA ARG A 106 -3.50 -1.67 -2.02
C ARG A 106 -4.66 -0.87 -2.56
N HIS A 107 -5.86 -1.30 -2.23
CA HIS A 107 -7.07 -0.55 -2.52
C HIS A 107 -7.49 0.21 -1.26
N HIS A 108 -7.87 1.47 -1.44
CA HIS A 108 -8.39 2.33 -0.38
C HIS A 108 -9.83 2.71 -0.69
N THR A 109 -10.70 2.61 0.31
CA THR A 109 -12.10 3.00 0.18
C THR A 109 -12.51 3.91 1.33
N SER A 110 -13.45 4.81 1.06
CA SER A 110 -14.10 5.63 2.06
C SER A 110 -15.31 4.87 2.61
N GLU A 111 -15.13 4.04 3.63
CA GLU A 111 -16.28 3.45 4.33
C GLU A 111 -17.08 4.55 5.06
N GLN A 112 -18.30 4.83 4.59
CA GLN A 112 -19.25 5.76 5.21
C GLN A 112 -19.68 5.36 6.64
N HIS A 113 -19.36 4.14 7.09
CA HIS A 113 -19.79 3.61 8.40
C HIS A 113 -18.68 3.34 9.43
N GLN A 114 -17.42 3.69 9.15
CA GLN A 114 -16.33 3.59 10.15
C GLN A 114 -15.67 4.95 10.45
N PHE A 115 -16.48 5.99 10.65
CA PHE A 115 -16.06 7.16 11.42
C PHE A 115 -15.85 6.74 12.89
N SER A 116 -14.67 6.22 13.26
CA SER A 116 -14.01 6.52 14.56
C SER A 116 -12.90 5.55 15.01
N SER A 117 -12.67 4.39 14.39
CA SER A 117 -11.57 3.51 14.84
C SER A 117 -10.30 3.75 14.02
N LYS A 118 -9.18 4.03 14.70
CA LYS A 118 -7.85 4.05 14.08
C LYS A 118 -7.63 2.69 13.42
N GLN A 119 -7.68 2.63 12.09
CA GLN A 119 -7.47 1.41 11.35
C GLN A 119 -5.98 1.06 11.38
N TYR A 120 -5.57 0.28 12.39
CA TYR A 120 -4.18 -0.13 12.56
C TYR A 120 -3.70 -1.10 11.48
N PHE A 121 -4.63 -1.89 10.94
CA PHE A 121 -4.36 -2.95 9.98
C PHE A 121 -5.44 -3.00 8.90
N GLN A 122 -5.00 -3.32 7.69
CA GLN A 122 -5.83 -3.85 6.62
C GLN A 122 -5.32 -5.27 6.33
N PHE A 123 -6.20 -6.26 6.29
CA PHE A 123 -5.79 -7.66 6.15
C PHE A 123 -5.72 -8.13 4.70
N ASP A 124 -6.54 -7.54 3.82
CA ASP A 124 -6.62 -7.89 2.41
C ASP A 124 -6.31 -6.69 1.50
N VAL A 125 -5.95 -6.97 0.24
CA VAL A 125 -5.68 -5.94 -0.77
C VAL A 125 -6.87 -5.00 -0.93
N HIS A 126 -8.08 -5.55 -0.89
CA HIS A 126 -9.32 -4.79 -0.94
C HIS A 126 -9.79 -4.45 0.48
N GLU A 127 -9.91 -3.15 0.76
CA GLU A 127 -10.66 -2.67 1.92
C GLU A 127 -12.13 -3.06 1.72
N GLY A 128 -12.73 -3.71 2.72
CA GLY A 128 -13.91 -4.57 2.59
C GLY A 128 -15.12 -3.90 1.96
N MET A 129 -15.23 -3.94 0.63
CA MET A 129 -16.47 -3.64 -0.06
C MET A 129 -17.46 -4.74 0.30
N SER A 130 -18.46 -4.41 1.11
CA SER A 130 -19.64 -5.26 1.25
C SER A 130 -20.20 -5.47 -0.15
N THR A 131 -20.06 -6.68 -0.67
CA THR A 131 -20.66 -7.20 -1.91
C THR A 131 -22.18 -7.32 -1.77
N ALA A 132 -22.82 -6.36 -1.10
CA ALA A 132 -24.25 -6.17 -1.18
C ALA A 132 -24.51 -5.56 -2.55
N VAL A 133 -24.73 -6.43 -3.53
CA VAL A 133 -25.58 -6.14 -4.67
C VAL A 133 -26.89 -5.61 -4.08
N SER A 134 -26.99 -4.29 -3.89
CA SER A 134 -28.25 -3.69 -3.49
C SER A 134 -29.19 -3.91 -4.66
N ASN A 135 -30.28 -4.64 -4.40
CA ASN A 135 -31.39 -4.84 -5.34
C ASN A 135 -31.58 -3.61 -6.24
N GLY A 136 -31.60 -3.85 -7.55
CA GLY A 136 -31.50 -2.85 -8.62
C GLY A 136 -32.57 -1.76 -8.58
N ASN A 137 -32.39 -0.80 -7.68
CA ASN A 137 -33.11 0.46 -7.67
C ASN A 137 -32.15 1.52 -8.21
N CYS A 138 -32.22 1.75 -9.52
CA CYS A 138 -31.53 2.83 -10.24
C CYS A 138 -32.10 4.20 -9.82
N SER A 139 -31.82 4.59 -8.59
CA SER A 139 -32.17 5.89 -8.02
C SER A 139 -30.95 6.78 -8.18
N ALA A 140 -31.11 7.95 -8.82
CA ALA A 140 -30.03 8.87 -9.21
C ALA A 140 -29.30 9.59 -8.05
N GLY A 141 -29.16 8.96 -6.89
CA GLY A 141 -28.70 9.61 -5.65
C GLY A 141 -27.79 8.79 -4.75
N THR A 142 -27.28 7.63 -5.17
CA THR A 142 -26.24 6.94 -4.40
C THR A 142 -24.90 7.64 -4.64
N GLU A 143 -24.37 8.28 -3.59
CA GLU A 143 -23.04 8.89 -3.58
C GLU A 143 -22.00 7.82 -3.97
N SER A 144 -21.22 8.10 -5.02
CA SER A 144 -20.12 7.22 -5.44
C SER A 144 -19.17 7.01 -4.27
N VAL A 145 -18.89 5.75 -3.91
CA VAL A 145 -17.88 5.43 -2.89
C VAL A 145 -16.54 6.01 -3.35
N ALA A 146 -15.97 6.91 -2.56
CA ALA A 146 -14.63 7.41 -2.83
C ALA A 146 -13.62 6.27 -2.65
N GLU A 147 -12.91 5.93 -3.71
CA GLU A 147 -11.91 4.87 -3.73
C GLU A 147 -10.72 5.27 -4.59
N PHE A 148 -9.57 4.63 -4.35
CA PHE A 148 -8.41 4.71 -5.25
C PHE A 148 -7.47 3.52 -5.07
N TRP A 149 -6.68 3.25 -6.10
CA TRP A 149 -5.60 2.27 -6.03
C TRP A 149 -4.26 2.89 -5.67
N GLU A 150 -3.56 2.32 -4.70
CA GLU A 150 -2.14 2.54 -4.46
C GLU A 150 -1.34 1.42 -5.13
N TRP A 151 -0.42 1.82 -6.01
CA TRP A 151 0.44 0.93 -6.77
C TRP A 151 1.90 1.28 -6.54
N GLU A 152 2.59 0.45 -5.77
CA GLU A 152 4.03 0.51 -5.58
C GLU A 152 4.73 -0.32 -6.65
N MET A 153 5.92 0.12 -7.06
CA MET A 153 6.77 -0.65 -7.95
C MET A 153 8.24 -0.56 -7.53
N GLY A 154 8.93 -1.68 -7.68
CA GLY A 154 10.37 -1.75 -7.53
C GLY A 154 11.16 -0.84 -8.48
N ASP A 155 12.30 -0.35 -8.03
CA ASP A 155 13.17 0.57 -8.78
C ASP A 155 13.75 -0.04 -10.06
N TRP A 156 13.66 0.69 -11.17
CA TRP A 156 14.20 0.34 -12.48
C TRP A 156 15.72 0.11 -12.46
N ARG A 157 16.48 0.74 -11.55
CA ARG A 157 17.94 0.59 -11.49
C ARG A 157 18.36 -0.83 -11.06
N SER A 158 17.72 -1.36 -10.03
CA SER A 158 18.09 -2.67 -9.44
C SER A 158 17.13 -3.78 -9.86
N ALA A 159 15.82 -3.51 -9.86
CA ALA A 159 14.79 -4.48 -10.20
C ALA A 159 14.65 -4.73 -11.70
N ARG A 160 15.12 -3.76 -12.52
CA ARG A 160 14.92 -3.74 -13.98
C ARG A 160 13.44 -3.91 -14.36
N SER A 161 12.55 -3.34 -13.55
CA SER A 161 11.11 -3.35 -13.78
C SER A 161 10.65 -2.00 -14.35
N MET A 162 9.64 -2.03 -15.21
CA MET A 162 8.96 -0.85 -15.75
C MET A 162 7.45 -1.08 -15.75
N ARG A 163 6.67 -0.09 -15.31
CA ARG A 163 5.20 -0.11 -15.40
C ARG A 163 4.76 0.81 -16.52
N ILE A 164 3.93 0.28 -17.41
CA ILE A 164 3.28 1.06 -18.46
C ILE A 164 1.83 1.25 -18.03
N ILE A 165 1.39 2.50 -17.92
CA ILE A 165 0.02 2.85 -17.55
C ILE A 165 -0.76 3.16 -18.82
N ALA A 166 -1.92 2.53 -18.97
CA ALA A 166 -2.84 2.74 -20.07
C ALA A 166 -4.15 3.33 -19.54
N ILE A 167 -4.51 4.50 -20.06
CA ILE A 167 -5.80 5.14 -19.78
C ILE A 167 -6.69 4.94 -21.00
N ASP A 168 -7.70 4.11 -20.85
CA ASP A 168 -8.63 3.78 -21.93
C ASP A 168 -10.04 4.17 -21.50
N SER A 169 -10.54 5.25 -22.10
CA SER A 169 -11.94 5.63 -21.92
C SER A 169 -12.32 5.84 -20.44
N GLY A 170 -11.37 6.34 -19.64
CA GLY A 170 -11.54 6.64 -18.21
C GLY A 170 -11.13 5.50 -17.30
N HIS A 171 -10.90 4.31 -17.86
CA HIS A 171 -10.34 3.17 -17.15
C HIS A 171 -8.83 3.30 -17.07
N VAL A 172 -8.27 3.09 -15.88
CA VAL A 172 -6.81 3.13 -15.67
C VAL A 172 -6.33 1.72 -15.43
N SER A 173 -5.54 1.22 -16.38
CA SER A 173 -4.89 -0.09 -16.35
C SER A 173 -3.38 0.07 -16.37
N TYR A 174 -2.67 -1.01 -16.07
CA TYR A 174 -1.22 -1.05 -16.22
C TYR A 174 -0.73 -2.42 -16.67
N ALA A 175 0.47 -2.45 -17.23
CA ALA A 175 1.23 -3.65 -17.53
C ALA A 175 2.66 -3.50 -17.00
N ASP A 176 3.11 -4.51 -16.26
CA ASP A 176 4.46 -4.53 -15.69
C ASP A 176 5.40 -5.35 -16.58
N VAL A 177 6.51 -4.74 -16.96
CA VAL A 177 7.52 -5.31 -17.85
C VAL A 177 8.79 -5.58 -17.05
N ASP A 178 9.22 -6.84 -17.08
CA ASP A 178 10.45 -7.31 -16.46
C ASP A 178 11.59 -7.39 -17.48
N PHE A 179 12.65 -6.61 -17.26
CA PHE A 179 13.87 -6.57 -18.07
C PHE A 179 15.07 -7.26 -17.41
N ARG A 180 14.88 -8.08 -16.36
CA ARG A 180 15.98 -8.84 -15.73
C ARG A 180 16.76 -9.73 -16.70
N PHE A 181 16.08 -10.28 -17.71
CA PHE A 181 16.66 -11.19 -18.70
C PHE A 181 17.05 -10.49 -20.02
N GLY A 182 17.10 -9.15 -20.04
CA GLY A 182 17.46 -8.37 -21.23
C GLY A 182 16.32 -7.55 -21.79
N SER A 183 16.54 -6.95 -22.97
CA SER A 183 15.51 -6.16 -23.65
C SER A 183 14.42 -7.06 -24.22
N ARG A 184 13.16 -6.63 -24.09
CA ARG A 184 12.05 -7.26 -24.81
C ARG A 184 11.87 -6.60 -26.17
N ASP A 185 11.71 -7.42 -27.19
CA ASP A 185 11.44 -6.94 -28.55
C ASP A 185 9.96 -6.59 -28.76
N VAL A 186 9.07 -7.26 -28.02
CA VAL A 186 7.63 -7.03 -28.00
C VAL A 186 7.12 -6.76 -26.59
N ILE A 187 6.28 -5.74 -26.45
CA ILE A 187 5.57 -5.37 -25.22
C ILE A 187 4.09 -5.30 -25.54
N ILE A 188 3.32 -6.15 -24.87
CA ILE A 188 1.86 -6.23 -25.02
C ILE A 188 1.23 -5.59 -23.77
N VAL A 189 0.41 -4.57 -23.98
CA VAL A 189 -0.33 -3.84 -22.94
C VAL A 189 -1.82 -3.96 -23.22
N PRO A 190 -2.49 -4.96 -22.66
CA PRO A 190 -3.93 -5.10 -22.85
C PRO A 190 -4.66 -3.98 -22.08
N THR A 191 -5.50 -3.19 -22.74
CA THR A 191 -6.16 -2.00 -22.15
C THR A 191 -7.57 -2.28 -21.66
N PHE A 192 -8.31 -3.13 -22.38
CA PHE A 192 -9.67 -3.54 -22.01
C PHE A 192 -9.97 -4.96 -22.52
N PRO A 193 -10.70 -5.82 -21.77
CA PRO A 193 -11.25 -5.61 -20.43
C PRO A 193 -10.15 -5.55 -19.35
N MET A 194 -10.41 -4.82 -18.26
CA MET A 194 -9.43 -4.63 -17.17
C MET A 194 -9.23 -5.89 -16.33
N ASP A 195 -8.08 -5.97 -15.64
CA ASP A 195 -7.84 -7.00 -14.63
C ASP A 195 -8.80 -6.82 -13.45
N SER A 196 -9.60 -7.84 -13.15
CA SER A 196 -10.60 -7.79 -12.08
C SER A 196 -9.99 -7.73 -10.67
N ARG A 197 -8.68 -7.94 -10.52
CA ARG A 197 -8.00 -7.97 -9.22
C ARG A 197 -7.49 -6.60 -8.75
N PHE A 198 -7.03 -5.74 -9.67
CA PHE A 198 -6.09 -4.67 -9.31
C PHE A 198 -6.32 -3.32 -9.97
N MET A 199 -7.38 -3.13 -10.75
CA MET A 199 -7.54 -1.96 -11.61
C MET A 199 -8.76 -1.12 -11.23
N GLN A 200 -8.58 0.20 -11.28
CA GLN A 200 -9.61 1.17 -10.92
C GLN A 200 -10.73 1.19 -11.96
N ARG A 201 -11.96 1.17 -11.47
CA ARG A 201 -13.15 1.37 -12.30
C ARG A 201 -13.60 2.81 -12.18
N SER A 202 -13.98 3.40 -13.32
CA SER A 202 -14.55 4.75 -13.37
C SER A 202 -16.03 4.77 -12.93
N SER A 203 -16.58 3.61 -12.58
CA SER A 203 -18.02 3.38 -12.57
C SER A 203 -18.38 2.40 -11.46
N ASP A 204 -19.33 2.81 -10.62
CA ASP A 204 -20.01 1.97 -9.64
C ASP A 204 -20.59 0.72 -10.34
N PRO A 205 -20.66 -0.47 -9.71
CA PRO A 205 -21.48 -1.59 -10.18
C PRO A 205 -22.88 -1.18 -10.69
N LEU A 206 -23.45 -0.10 -10.13
CA LEU A 206 -24.71 0.51 -10.57
C LEU A 206 -24.66 1.10 -11.98
N ASP A 207 -23.54 1.65 -12.47
CA ASP A 207 -23.43 2.16 -13.85
C ASP A 207 -23.56 1.02 -14.88
N PHE A 208 -23.11 -0.18 -14.52
CA PHE A 208 -23.24 -1.38 -15.34
C PHE A 208 -24.69 -1.88 -15.39
N ILE A 209 -25.39 -1.87 -14.25
CA ILE A 209 -26.79 -2.31 -14.12
C ILE A 209 -27.76 -1.27 -14.72
N CYS A 210 -27.48 0.02 -14.53
CA CYS A 210 -28.37 1.12 -14.89
C CYS A 210 -28.06 1.74 -16.27
N GLN A 211 -27.02 1.28 -16.97
CA GLN A 211 -26.70 1.60 -18.39
C GLN A 211 -26.70 3.11 -18.73
N GLU A 212 -26.37 3.99 -17.78
CA GLU A 212 -26.44 5.45 -18.01
C GLU A 212 -25.35 5.99 -18.97
N LYS A 213 -24.26 5.24 -19.22
CA LYS A 213 -23.18 5.62 -20.14
C LYS A 213 -23.04 4.66 -21.33
N SER A 214 -22.71 5.22 -22.50
CA SER A 214 -22.52 4.52 -23.77
C SER A 214 -21.75 3.19 -23.62
N THR A 215 -22.45 2.08 -23.83
CA THR A 215 -21.94 0.69 -23.77
C THR A 215 -20.97 0.34 -24.89
N THR A 216 -20.63 1.30 -25.76
CA THR A 216 -19.70 1.14 -26.88
C THR A 216 -18.32 0.66 -26.45
N HIS A 217 -17.86 1.03 -25.25
CA HIS A 217 -16.57 0.60 -24.73
C HIS A 217 -16.51 -0.88 -24.31
N LEU A 218 -17.65 -1.49 -23.95
CA LEU A 218 -17.71 -2.89 -23.52
C LEU A 218 -17.64 -3.86 -24.70
N GLY A 219 -18.06 -3.43 -25.89
CA GLY A 219 -18.14 -4.27 -27.09
C GLY A 219 -16.83 -4.54 -27.81
N THR A 220 -15.69 -4.00 -27.32
CA THR A 220 -14.40 -4.18 -27.98
C THR A 220 -13.29 -4.55 -27.00
N VAL A 221 -12.61 -5.67 -27.27
CA VAL A 221 -11.34 -6.02 -26.64
C VAL A 221 -10.24 -5.20 -27.29
N ARG A 222 -9.35 -4.65 -26.47
CA ARG A 222 -8.42 -3.60 -26.87
C ARG A 222 -7.05 -3.80 -26.25
N ALA A 223 -6.00 -3.65 -27.06
CA ALA A 223 -4.63 -3.80 -26.62
C ALA A 223 -3.65 -2.97 -27.44
N LEU A 224 -2.58 -2.55 -26.77
CA LEU A 224 -1.45 -1.91 -27.40
C LEU A 224 -0.30 -2.91 -27.52
N VAL A 225 0.20 -3.12 -28.73
CA VAL A 225 1.35 -3.99 -29.00
C VAL A 225 2.47 -3.13 -29.56
N PHE A 226 3.51 -2.94 -28.75
CA PHE A 226 4.73 -2.25 -29.15
C PHE A 226 5.77 -3.28 -29.54
N SER A 227 6.32 -3.16 -30.75
CA SER A 227 7.33 -4.10 -31.24
C SER A 227 8.44 -3.36 -31.98
N ARG A 228 9.66 -3.89 -31.89
CA ARG A 228 10.79 -3.50 -32.74
C ARG A 228 10.67 -4.06 -34.16
N CYS A 229 10.04 -5.22 -34.28
CA CYS A 229 9.80 -5.92 -35.54
C CYS A 229 8.36 -5.70 -36.01
N LYS A 230 8.10 -5.93 -37.30
CA LYS A 230 6.72 -5.94 -37.79
C LYS A 230 6.00 -7.16 -37.20
N ILE A 231 4.80 -6.94 -36.68
CA ILE A 231 3.91 -7.99 -36.17
C ILE A 231 3.08 -8.53 -37.35
N GLU A 232 2.99 -9.85 -37.47
CA GLU A 232 2.21 -10.52 -38.51
C GLU A 232 0.73 -10.52 -38.13
N PHE A 233 0.41 -11.13 -36.98
CA PHE A 233 -0.93 -11.15 -36.41
C PHE A 233 -0.89 -11.06 -34.88
N VAL A 234 -2.00 -10.61 -34.30
CA VAL A 234 -2.22 -10.55 -32.86
C VAL A 234 -3.51 -11.29 -32.57
N THR A 235 -3.48 -12.24 -31.64
CA THR A 235 -4.60 -13.11 -31.31
C THR A 235 -5.03 -12.85 -29.87
N VAL A 236 -6.33 -12.66 -29.66
CA VAL A 236 -6.93 -12.66 -28.34
C VAL A 236 -7.34 -14.08 -27.97
N LYS A 237 -6.98 -14.51 -26.76
CA LYS A 237 -7.36 -15.78 -26.17
C LYS A 237 -8.13 -15.54 -24.88
N VAL A 238 -9.32 -16.13 -24.77
CA VAL A 238 -10.10 -16.13 -23.53
C VAL A 238 -10.20 -17.56 -23.02
N TYR A 239 -9.91 -17.72 -21.74
CA TYR A 239 -9.97 -18.97 -21.03
C TYR A 239 -11.06 -18.93 -19.96
N GLU A 240 -11.75 -20.05 -19.78
CA GLU A 240 -12.62 -20.30 -18.65
C GLU A 240 -11.85 -21.09 -17.59
N SER A 241 -11.89 -20.62 -16.35
CA SER A 241 -11.33 -21.28 -15.18
C SER A 241 -12.34 -22.28 -14.61
N HIS A 242 -11.98 -23.56 -14.60
CA HIS A 242 -12.82 -24.63 -14.06
C HIS A 242 -11.98 -25.50 -13.11
N TYR A 243 -12.27 -25.46 -11.80
CA TYR A 243 -11.50 -26.16 -10.76
C TYR A 243 -9.97 -25.98 -10.84
N GLY A 244 -9.50 -24.81 -11.27
CA GLY A 244 -8.07 -24.49 -11.37
C GLY A 244 -7.40 -24.88 -12.70
N SER A 245 -8.13 -25.46 -13.66
CA SER A 245 -7.67 -25.60 -15.05
C SER A 245 -8.25 -24.51 -15.95
N PHE A 246 -7.46 -24.07 -16.93
CA PHE A 246 -7.86 -23.08 -17.92
C PHE A 246 -8.25 -23.76 -19.23
N HIS A 247 -9.50 -23.61 -19.65
CA HIS A 247 -10.02 -24.12 -20.91
C HIS A 247 -10.20 -22.97 -21.89
N LEU A 248 -9.60 -23.07 -23.08
CA LEU A 248 -9.73 -22.06 -24.12
C LEU A 248 -11.17 -22.05 -24.66
N VAL A 249 -11.85 -20.90 -24.56
CA VAL A 249 -13.24 -20.72 -25.00
C VAL A 249 -13.37 -19.77 -26.19
N LEU A 250 -12.40 -18.87 -26.38
CA LEU A 250 -12.35 -17.96 -27.52
C LEU A 250 -10.91 -17.80 -27.97
N GLU A 251 -10.68 -17.92 -29.27
CA GLU A 251 -9.41 -17.60 -29.93
C GLU A 251 -9.75 -16.85 -31.22
N GLN A 252 -9.31 -15.61 -31.34
CA GLN A 252 -9.64 -14.78 -32.50
C GLN A 252 -8.54 -13.77 -32.80
N GLU A 253 -8.28 -13.55 -34.09
CA GLU A 253 -7.35 -12.52 -34.54
C GLU A 253 -7.91 -11.10 -34.32
N MET A 254 -7.06 -10.19 -33.87
CA MET A 254 -7.38 -8.79 -33.62
C MET A 254 -6.99 -7.92 -34.83
N GLU A 255 -7.84 -6.95 -35.15
CA GLU A 255 -7.59 -6.01 -36.24
C GLU A 255 -6.74 -4.82 -35.77
N ARG A 256 -5.75 -4.45 -36.57
CA ARG A 256 -4.93 -3.26 -36.31
C ARG A 256 -5.70 -1.99 -36.67
N THR A 257 -5.85 -1.07 -35.73
CA THR A 257 -6.55 0.20 -35.99
C THR A 257 -5.70 1.09 -36.91
N SER A 258 -6.23 1.42 -38.08
CA SER A 258 -5.54 2.20 -39.13
C SER A 258 -5.83 3.70 -39.08
N GLU A 259 -6.46 4.21 -38.01
CA GLU A 259 -6.83 5.61 -37.90
C GLU A 259 -5.62 6.54 -37.88
N LYS A 260 -5.75 7.68 -38.58
CA LYS A 260 -4.71 8.69 -38.82
C LYS A 260 -4.10 9.35 -37.55
N GLY A 261 -4.56 8.98 -36.35
CA GLY A 261 -4.03 9.45 -35.07
C GLY A 261 -3.52 8.34 -34.13
N ALA A 262 -3.85 7.07 -34.38
CA ALA A 262 -3.30 5.95 -33.61
C ALA A 262 -1.88 5.70 -34.09
N ARG A 263 -0.90 5.64 -33.19
CA ARG A 263 0.52 5.37 -33.50
C ARG A 263 0.78 3.93 -33.99
N GLY A 264 -0.14 3.34 -34.75
CA GLY A 264 -0.02 2.03 -35.38
C GLY A 264 0.15 0.85 -34.40
N ALA A 265 -0.03 1.04 -33.10
CA ALA A 265 0.22 0.01 -32.09
C ALA A 265 -1.08 -0.56 -31.48
N MET A 266 -2.25 -0.05 -31.88
CA MET A 266 -3.54 -0.45 -31.31
C MET A 266 -4.16 -1.61 -32.10
N TYR A 267 -4.59 -2.62 -31.37
CA TYR A 267 -5.29 -3.79 -31.87
C TYR A 267 -6.64 -3.91 -31.18
N THR A 268 -7.67 -4.21 -31.96
CA THR A 268 -9.07 -4.25 -31.51
C THR A 268 -9.79 -5.47 -32.03
N PHE A 269 -10.63 -6.07 -31.19
CA PHE A 269 -11.49 -7.17 -31.57
C PHE A 269 -12.92 -6.91 -31.04
N PRO A 270 -13.94 -6.78 -31.91
CA PRO A 270 -15.32 -6.66 -31.48
C PRO A 270 -15.83 -8.01 -30.98
N TRP A 271 -16.40 -8.03 -29.78
CA TRP A 271 -16.91 -9.25 -29.15
C TRP A 271 -18.31 -9.05 -28.55
N ASN A 272 -19.01 -10.16 -28.33
CA ASN A 272 -20.24 -10.13 -27.56
C ASN A 272 -19.93 -10.31 -26.07
N TRP A 273 -19.73 -9.20 -25.37
CA TRP A 273 -19.40 -9.19 -23.94
C TRP A 273 -20.44 -9.89 -23.05
N ARG A 274 -21.69 -10.05 -23.54
CA ARG A 274 -22.77 -10.72 -22.80
C ARG A 274 -22.49 -12.20 -22.56
N ASP A 275 -21.68 -12.82 -23.40
CA ASP A 275 -21.33 -14.23 -23.29
C ASP A 275 -20.33 -14.48 -22.15
N PHE A 276 -19.71 -13.42 -21.63
CA PHE A 276 -18.72 -13.47 -20.55
C PHE A 276 -19.25 -12.82 -19.25
N LEU A 277 -20.57 -12.78 -19.08
CA LEU A 277 -21.22 -12.32 -17.85
C LEU A 277 -21.29 -13.43 -16.83
N ASP A 278 -20.73 -13.18 -15.65
CA ASP A 278 -20.72 -14.14 -14.55
C ASP A 278 -20.64 -13.46 -13.18
N ASP A 279 -21.16 -14.15 -12.16
CA ASP A 279 -21.10 -13.70 -10.77
C ASP A 279 -19.69 -13.89 -10.15
N SER A 280 -18.86 -14.77 -10.71
CA SER A 280 -17.47 -14.95 -10.29
C SER A 280 -16.54 -14.00 -11.06
N PRO A 281 -15.81 -13.11 -10.37
CA PRO A 281 -14.93 -12.13 -11.01
C PRO A 281 -13.66 -12.71 -11.64
N ASP A 282 -13.40 -13.99 -11.45
CA ASP A 282 -12.22 -14.75 -11.87
C ASP A 282 -12.58 -15.99 -12.72
N ARG A 283 -13.81 -16.08 -13.23
CA ARG A 283 -14.22 -17.16 -14.14
C ARG A 283 -13.51 -17.07 -15.48
N TYR A 284 -13.45 -15.88 -16.07
CA TYR A 284 -12.85 -15.68 -17.40
C TYR A 284 -11.51 -14.97 -17.31
N TRP A 285 -10.56 -15.44 -18.12
CA TRP A 285 -9.19 -14.96 -18.16
C TRP A 285 -8.80 -14.58 -19.59
N LEU A 286 -8.15 -13.44 -19.73
CA LEU A 286 -7.68 -12.88 -20.98
C LEU A 286 -6.17 -13.07 -21.12
N GLN A 287 -5.76 -13.52 -22.30
CA GLN A 287 -4.36 -13.48 -22.74
C GLN A 287 -4.29 -12.98 -24.17
N ILE A 288 -3.26 -12.21 -24.47
CA ILE A 288 -3.01 -11.71 -25.82
C ILE A 288 -1.69 -12.27 -26.30
N GLU A 289 -1.74 -12.82 -27.51
CA GLU A 289 -0.61 -13.40 -28.21
C GLU A 289 -0.26 -12.51 -29.41
N ALA A 290 1.02 -12.19 -29.58
CA ALA A 290 1.51 -11.47 -30.74
C ALA A 290 2.60 -12.31 -31.41
N VAL A 291 2.49 -12.47 -32.72
CA VAL A 291 3.46 -13.22 -33.53
C VAL A 291 4.19 -12.26 -34.45
N ASP A 292 5.51 -12.28 -34.41
CA ASP A 292 6.32 -11.44 -35.27
C ASP A 292 6.55 -12.07 -36.66
N MET A 293 7.16 -11.32 -37.59
CA MET A 293 7.46 -11.85 -38.92
C MET A 293 8.49 -13.01 -38.94
N SER A 294 9.23 -13.25 -37.85
CA SER A 294 10.09 -14.44 -37.73
C SER A 294 9.33 -15.69 -37.26
N GLY A 295 8.07 -15.53 -36.84
CA GLY A 295 7.26 -16.60 -36.25
C GLY A 295 7.49 -16.78 -34.75
N GLU A 296 8.20 -15.86 -34.09
CA GLU A 296 8.37 -15.88 -32.63
C GLU A 296 7.08 -15.41 -31.96
N VAL A 297 6.69 -16.13 -30.90
CA VAL A 297 5.42 -15.94 -30.21
C VAL A 297 5.65 -15.23 -28.88
N TYR A 298 4.96 -14.10 -28.68
CA TYR A 298 5.01 -13.30 -27.46
C TYR A 298 3.65 -13.30 -26.78
N LEU A 299 3.63 -13.63 -25.49
CA LEU A 299 2.41 -13.73 -24.69
C LEU A 299 2.35 -12.61 -23.64
N SER A 300 1.16 -12.05 -23.44
CA SER A 300 0.85 -11.22 -22.28
C SER A 300 0.72 -12.05 -21.02
N GLU A 301 0.74 -11.38 -19.86
CA GLU A 301 0.29 -12.00 -18.60
C GLU A 301 -1.17 -12.46 -18.76
N LEU A 302 -1.45 -13.66 -18.25
CA LEU A 302 -2.80 -14.20 -18.15
C LEU A 302 -3.50 -13.49 -16.99
N ARG A 303 -4.60 -12.78 -17.27
CA ARG A 303 -5.29 -11.95 -16.27
C ARG A 303 -6.80 -12.24 -16.22
N PRO A 304 -7.42 -12.32 -15.03
CA PRO A 304 -8.86 -12.47 -14.93
C PRO A 304 -9.54 -11.15 -15.28
N PHE A 305 -10.75 -11.22 -15.82
CA PHE A 305 -11.58 -10.04 -16.03
C PHE A 305 -13.02 -10.34 -15.64
N SER A 306 -13.74 -9.28 -15.27
CA SER A 306 -15.17 -9.32 -15.00
C SER A 306 -15.84 -8.21 -15.78
N VAL A 307 -16.77 -8.58 -16.66
CA VAL A 307 -17.56 -7.60 -17.41
C VAL A 307 -18.55 -6.88 -16.49
N ASN A 308 -19.09 -7.59 -15.49
CA ASN A 308 -19.99 -7.08 -14.45
C ASN A 308 -19.33 -6.06 -13.49
N GLY A 309 -18.02 -5.86 -13.60
CA GLY A 309 -17.30 -4.97 -12.70
C GLY A 309 -17.17 -5.53 -11.28
N LEU A 310 -17.14 -6.85 -11.11
CA LEU A 310 -16.85 -7.50 -9.83
C LEU A 310 -15.34 -7.64 -9.61
N SER A 311 -14.88 -7.50 -8.37
CA SER A 311 -13.45 -7.59 -8.02
C SER A 311 -13.08 -8.97 -7.48
N ALA A 312 -12.07 -9.59 -8.07
CA ALA A 312 -11.55 -10.87 -7.62
C ALA A 312 -10.74 -10.67 -6.34
N LYS A 313 -11.00 -11.49 -5.32
CA LYS A 313 -10.31 -11.38 -4.03
C LYS A 313 -8.84 -11.77 -4.20
N VAL A 314 -7.96 -10.89 -3.73
CA VAL A 314 -6.52 -11.16 -3.63
C VAL A 314 -6.07 -10.95 -2.20
N SER A 315 -5.40 -11.97 -1.65
CA SER A 315 -4.77 -11.90 -0.34
C SER A 315 -3.31 -11.48 -0.46
N TRP A 316 -2.83 -10.75 0.54
CA TRP A 316 -1.42 -10.43 0.66
C TRP A 316 -0.63 -11.62 1.19
N THR A 317 0.61 -11.75 0.73
CA THR A 317 1.59 -12.55 1.47
C THR A 317 1.95 -11.87 2.80
N TRP A 318 2.50 -12.61 3.76
CA TRP A 318 2.92 -12.04 5.04
C TRP A 318 3.91 -10.87 4.91
N LYS A 319 4.78 -10.90 3.89
CA LYS A 319 5.73 -9.81 3.61
C LYS A 319 5.00 -8.55 3.14
N GLU A 320 4.05 -8.70 2.23
CA GLU A 320 3.25 -7.61 1.67
C GLU A 320 2.32 -7.01 2.73
N PHE A 321 1.67 -7.84 3.56
CA PHE A 321 0.82 -7.39 4.65
C PHE A 321 1.59 -6.50 5.65
N ARG A 322 2.81 -6.88 6.02
CA ARG A 322 3.64 -6.08 6.93
C ARG A 322 3.94 -4.67 6.39
N VAL A 323 4.10 -4.52 5.07
CA VAL A 323 4.50 -3.24 4.49
C VAL A 323 3.32 -2.42 3.98
N MET A 324 2.26 -3.04 3.46
CA MET A 324 1.08 -2.34 2.93
C MET A 324 -0.08 -2.31 3.95
N GLY A 325 -0.32 -3.42 4.65
CA GLY A 325 -1.46 -3.59 5.55
C GLY A 325 -1.28 -2.89 6.90
N CYS A 326 -0.07 -2.91 7.47
CA CYS A 326 0.22 -2.26 8.76
C CYS A 326 0.34 -0.73 8.64
N GLN A 327 -0.44 0.02 9.42
CA GLN A 327 -0.27 1.47 9.57
C GLN A 327 0.79 1.79 10.64
N TRP A 328 2.06 1.81 10.25
CA TRP A 328 3.19 1.99 11.18
C TRP A 328 3.11 3.29 11.99
N ASN A 329 2.65 4.38 11.38
CA ASN A 329 2.46 5.67 12.08
C ASN A 329 1.45 5.54 13.25
N GLN A 330 0.36 4.80 13.05
CA GLN A 330 -0.65 4.59 14.10
C GLN A 330 -0.20 3.55 15.13
N LEU A 331 0.53 2.52 14.69
CA LEU A 331 1.03 1.43 15.53
C LEU A 331 2.20 1.82 16.42
N TYR A 332 2.96 2.86 16.08
CA TYR A 332 4.15 3.29 16.81
C TYR A 332 3.89 3.47 18.31
N TYR A 333 2.90 4.29 18.69
CA TYR A 333 2.62 4.55 20.11
C TYR A 333 2.12 3.30 20.87
N PRO A 334 1.14 2.53 20.36
CA PRO A 334 0.76 1.26 20.98
C PRO A 334 1.93 0.29 21.17
N ILE A 335 2.77 0.08 20.14
CA ILE A 335 3.93 -0.81 20.22
C ILE A 335 4.94 -0.29 21.25
N MET A 336 5.24 1.01 21.23
CA MET A 336 6.20 1.60 22.16
C MET A 336 5.72 1.50 23.62
N TRP A 337 4.46 1.80 23.90
CA TRP A 337 3.95 1.71 25.28
C TRP A 337 3.83 0.27 25.75
N THR A 338 3.36 -0.65 24.91
CA THR A 338 3.27 -2.08 25.28
C THR A 338 4.65 -2.69 25.53
N THR A 339 5.65 -2.39 24.69
CA THR A 339 7.03 -2.86 24.90
C THR A 339 7.63 -2.27 26.18
N LEU A 340 7.42 -0.98 26.43
CA LEU A 340 7.88 -0.32 27.64
C LEU A 340 7.23 -0.92 28.89
N THR A 341 5.90 -1.11 28.90
CA THR A 341 5.18 -1.76 30.00
C THR A 341 5.69 -3.18 30.23
N PHE A 342 5.90 -3.96 29.17
CA PHE A 342 6.46 -5.30 29.26
C PHE A 342 7.86 -5.30 29.88
N LEU A 343 8.75 -4.38 29.46
CA LEU A 343 10.09 -4.24 30.04
C LEU A 343 10.03 -3.83 31.51
N PHE A 344 9.15 -2.90 31.89
CA PHE A 344 8.92 -2.55 33.30
C PHE A 344 8.41 -3.75 34.09
N SER A 345 7.49 -4.54 33.55
CA SER A 345 6.99 -5.76 34.19
C SER A 345 8.11 -6.80 34.38
N LEU A 346 8.98 -7.00 33.39
CA LEU A 346 10.13 -7.90 33.51
C LEU A 346 11.12 -7.48 34.60
N VAL A 347 11.26 -6.18 34.87
CA VAL A 347 12.13 -5.68 35.94
C VAL A 347 11.42 -5.71 37.30
N LEU A 348 10.17 -5.26 37.37
CA LEU A 348 9.46 -5.07 38.64
C LEU A 348 8.86 -6.36 39.21
N ILE A 349 8.38 -7.28 38.37
CA ILE A 349 7.74 -8.53 38.84
C ILE A 349 8.73 -9.41 39.60
N PRO A 350 9.95 -9.69 39.11
CA PRO A 350 10.93 -10.47 39.87
C PRO A 350 11.34 -9.79 41.17
N CYS A 351 11.56 -8.47 41.16
CA CYS A 351 11.93 -7.72 42.37
C CYS A 351 10.84 -7.78 43.45
N THR A 352 9.57 -7.60 43.08
CA THR A 352 8.44 -7.58 44.02
C THR A 352 8.01 -8.98 44.47
N SER A 353 7.95 -9.95 43.54
CA SER A 353 7.61 -11.34 43.85
C SER A 353 8.62 -11.95 44.82
N LEU A 354 9.92 -11.64 44.68
CA LEU A 354 10.96 -12.23 45.51
C LEU A 354 11.02 -11.61 46.91
N THR A 355 10.78 -10.30 47.08
CA THR A 355 10.61 -9.70 48.43
C THR A 355 9.44 -10.34 49.18
N PHE A 356 8.36 -10.69 48.49
CA PHE A 356 7.24 -11.42 49.08
C PHE A 356 7.60 -12.88 49.40
N PHE A 357 8.35 -13.57 48.53
CA PHE A 357 8.82 -14.94 48.74
C PHE A 357 9.87 -15.05 49.85
N GLU A 358 10.83 -14.14 49.95
CA GLU A 358 11.79 -14.07 51.06
C GLU A 358 11.07 -13.84 52.38
N ASN A 359 10.08 -12.93 52.42
CA ASN A 359 9.23 -12.73 53.59
C ASN A 359 8.44 -14.01 53.95
N GLN A 360 7.85 -14.71 52.98
CA GLN A 360 7.13 -15.98 53.19
C GLN A 360 8.06 -17.14 53.61
N LEU A 361 9.25 -17.25 53.03
CA LEU A 361 10.28 -18.23 53.40
C LEU A 361 10.84 -17.95 54.80
N MET A 362 11.11 -16.69 55.16
CA MET A 362 11.41 -16.27 56.53
C MET A 362 10.30 -16.68 57.50
N PHE A 363 9.03 -16.48 57.12
CA PHE A 363 7.88 -16.94 57.91
C PHE A 363 7.77 -18.48 58.02
N LYS A 364 8.20 -19.22 57.00
CA LYS A 364 8.29 -20.70 57.03
C LYS A 364 9.48 -21.21 57.84
N PHE A 365 10.64 -20.55 57.79
CA PHE A 365 11.83 -20.92 58.57
C PHE A 365 11.71 -20.60 60.07
N LEU A 366 10.85 -19.65 60.44
CA LEU A 366 10.46 -19.39 61.83
C LEU A 366 9.47 -20.43 62.42
N ARG A 367 9.03 -21.43 61.64
CA ARG A 367 8.38 -22.64 62.16
C ARG A 367 9.21 -23.89 61.82
N PRO A 368 10.03 -24.41 62.73
CA PRO A 368 10.71 -25.67 62.49
C PRO A 368 9.68 -26.80 62.58
N LYS A 369 9.17 -27.28 61.44
CA LYS A 369 8.60 -28.62 61.36
C LYS A 369 9.67 -29.60 60.90
N MET A 370 10.27 -30.19 61.91
CA MET A 370 11.17 -31.32 61.85
C MET A 370 10.44 -32.54 61.29
N THR A 371 10.63 -32.88 60.01
CA THR A 371 10.45 -34.26 59.54
C THR A 371 11.42 -34.58 58.40
N ARG A 372 12.37 -35.44 58.77
CA ARG A 372 13.29 -36.24 57.97
C ARG A 372 12.55 -37.04 56.87
N ARG A 373 13.00 -36.93 55.61
CA ARG A 373 13.28 -38.12 54.76
C ARG A 373 14.05 -37.76 53.49
N SER A 374 15.04 -38.60 53.23
CA SER A 374 15.89 -38.75 52.06
C SER A 374 15.11 -39.24 50.83
N SER A 375 15.49 -38.79 49.63
CA SER A 375 15.54 -39.62 48.42
C SER A 375 16.19 -38.86 47.27
N GLY A 376 17.20 -39.46 46.66
CA GLY A 376 17.86 -38.95 45.46
C GLY A 376 16.89 -38.85 44.27
N GLY A 377 16.94 -37.72 43.60
CA GLY A 377 16.42 -37.47 42.28
C GLY A 377 17.20 -36.29 41.73
N PHE A 378 17.77 -36.42 40.54
CA PHE A 378 18.39 -35.29 39.85
C PHE A 378 17.33 -34.18 39.74
N SER A 379 17.51 -33.12 40.53
CA SER A 379 16.67 -31.93 40.43
C SER A 379 16.84 -31.37 39.03
N PRO A 380 15.76 -31.00 38.31
CA PRO A 380 15.94 -30.10 37.19
C PRO A 380 16.66 -28.88 37.77
N VAL A 381 17.62 -28.34 37.02
CA VAL A 381 18.30 -27.10 37.37
C VAL A 381 17.21 -26.09 37.74
N ASN A 382 17.02 -25.84 39.05
CA ASN A 382 15.79 -25.23 39.54
C ASN A 382 15.75 -23.80 39.02
N PHE A 383 14.81 -23.52 38.12
CA PHE A 383 14.51 -22.18 37.66
C PHE A 383 14.33 -21.21 38.84
N GLU A 384 13.79 -21.72 39.96
CA GLU A 384 13.67 -21.02 41.24
C GLU A 384 15.03 -20.59 41.84
N PHE A 385 16.07 -21.41 41.73
CA PHE A 385 17.42 -21.07 42.20
C PHE A 385 18.08 -20.01 41.29
N PHE A 386 17.95 -20.16 39.97
CA PHE A 386 18.44 -19.15 39.03
C PHE A 386 17.71 -17.82 39.20
N ALA A 387 16.39 -17.83 39.38
CA ALA A 387 15.60 -16.63 39.66
C ALA A 387 15.97 -15.98 41.00
N ALA A 388 16.25 -16.77 42.04
CA ALA A 388 16.73 -16.29 43.34
C ALA A 388 18.15 -15.70 43.27
N GLU A 389 19.01 -16.19 42.38
CA GLU A 389 20.36 -15.66 42.24
C GLU A 389 20.41 -14.41 41.34
N LEU A 390 19.64 -14.39 40.25
CA LEU A 390 19.48 -13.22 39.38
C LEU A 390 18.88 -12.02 40.12
N SER A 391 17.90 -12.23 41.00
CA SER A 391 17.24 -11.16 41.77
C SER A 391 18.15 -10.47 42.79
N LYS A 392 19.21 -11.13 43.28
CA LYS A 392 20.21 -10.52 44.17
C LYS A 392 21.12 -9.51 43.46
N MET A 393 21.09 -9.46 42.13
CA MET A 393 21.86 -8.50 41.33
C MET A 393 21.20 -7.12 41.33
N TYR A 394 20.99 -6.53 42.52
CA TYR A 394 20.27 -5.27 42.72
C TYR A 394 20.81 -4.10 41.88
N ILE A 395 22.13 -4.08 41.65
CA ILE A 395 22.81 -3.08 40.83
C ILE A 395 22.31 -3.15 39.38
N ILE A 396 22.19 -4.37 38.83
CA ILE A 396 21.77 -4.59 37.45
C ILE A 396 20.30 -4.20 37.28
N TRP A 397 19.42 -4.64 38.19
CA TRP A 397 18.00 -4.30 38.13
C TRP A 397 17.74 -2.80 38.29
N SER A 398 18.44 -2.16 39.23
CA SER A 398 18.35 -0.71 39.44
C SER A 398 18.88 0.07 38.24
N GLY A 399 19.95 -0.40 37.61
CA GLY A 399 20.48 0.15 36.37
C GLY A 399 19.51 0.02 35.19
N MET A 400 18.88 -1.15 35.03
CA MET A 400 17.85 -1.36 34.01
C MET A 400 16.61 -0.49 34.26
N LEU A 401 16.15 -0.37 35.50
CA LEU A 401 15.03 0.50 35.86
C LEU A 401 15.35 1.98 35.58
N LEU A 402 16.53 2.44 35.97
CA LEU A 402 16.98 3.80 35.69
C LEU A 402 17.06 4.07 34.18
N TYR A 403 17.51 3.09 33.40
CA TYR A 403 17.53 3.19 31.95
C TYR A 403 16.11 3.27 31.34
N LEU A 404 15.15 2.47 31.83
CA LEU A 404 13.77 2.56 31.38
C LEU A 404 13.14 3.91 31.73
N LEU A 405 13.42 4.45 32.92
CA LEU A 405 13.02 5.82 33.29
C LEU A 405 13.68 6.85 32.38
N TYR A 406 14.96 6.65 32.03
CA TYR A 406 15.66 7.52 31.09
C TYR A 406 14.94 7.60 29.74
N LEU A 407 14.56 6.46 29.15
CA LEU A 407 13.86 6.42 27.86
C LEU A 407 12.51 7.17 27.86
N VAL A 408 11.85 7.31 29.02
CA VAL A 408 10.56 8.00 29.14
C VAL A 408 10.73 9.50 29.37
N PHE A 409 11.64 9.88 30.26
CA PHE A 409 11.75 11.26 30.74
C PHE A 409 12.81 12.10 30.03
N PHE A 410 13.84 11.46 29.49
CA PHE A 410 15.00 12.16 28.92
C PHE A 410 15.04 12.05 27.38
N PRO A 411 15.68 13.01 26.71
CA PRO A 411 15.89 12.93 25.27
C PRO A 411 16.85 11.79 24.94
N TRP A 412 16.52 11.03 23.90
CA TRP A 412 17.37 9.95 23.40
C TRP A 412 18.59 10.48 22.68
N PHE A 413 18.42 11.58 21.94
CA PHE A 413 19.51 12.27 21.24
C PHE A 413 19.36 13.78 21.37
N SER A 414 20.49 14.46 21.40
CA SER A 414 20.60 15.90 21.23
C SER A 414 21.51 16.22 20.07
N GLY A 415 21.22 17.31 19.36
CA GLY A 415 22.07 17.78 18.28
C GLY A 415 21.77 19.23 17.93
N TYR A 416 22.64 19.83 17.12
CA TYR A 416 22.41 21.18 16.59
C TYR A 416 21.85 21.08 15.18
N ALA A 417 20.85 21.92 14.88
CA ALA A 417 20.38 22.11 13.51
C ALA A 417 21.45 22.90 12.74
N VAL A 418 21.97 22.33 11.65
CA VAL A 418 22.97 22.96 10.76
C VAL A 418 22.28 23.98 9.83
N MET A 419 21.64 24.98 10.43
CA MET A 419 21.07 26.16 9.74
C MET A 419 21.39 27.41 10.56
N GLU A 420 21.24 28.59 9.94
CA GLU A 420 21.58 29.96 10.40
C GLU A 420 21.38 30.34 11.88
N ASN A 421 20.64 29.57 12.68
CA ASN A 421 20.35 29.86 14.08
C ASN A 421 20.92 28.87 15.12
N ASP A 422 21.73 27.86 14.74
CA ASP A 422 22.42 26.93 15.68
C ASP A 422 21.55 26.44 16.85
N ASN A 423 20.27 26.18 16.59
CA ASN A 423 19.32 25.84 17.64
C ASN A 423 19.50 24.38 18.06
N LYS A 424 19.55 24.15 19.39
CA LYS A 424 19.57 22.80 19.97
C LYS A 424 18.25 22.08 19.72
N MET A 425 18.35 20.90 19.14
CA MET A 425 17.26 19.96 18.90
C MET A 425 17.40 18.75 19.82
N TYR A 426 16.26 18.24 20.27
CA TYR A 426 16.17 17.06 21.13
C TYR A 426 15.21 16.04 20.53
N LEU A 427 15.60 14.78 20.47
CA LEU A 427 14.74 13.66 20.08
C LEU A 427 14.19 12.99 21.34
N HIS A 428 12.87 12.95 21.46
CA HIS A 428 12.18 12.15 22.48
C HIS A 428 11.41 11.01 21.80
N TYR A 429 10.81 10.13 22.60
CA TYR A 429 9.87 9.14 22.10
C TYR A 429 8.68 9.74 21.32
N LYS A 430 8.37 11.03 21.53
CA LYS A 430 7.36 11.78 20.77
C LYS A 430 7.86 12.33 19.43
N GLY A 431 9.12 12.09 19.07
CA GLY A 431 9.79 12.68 17.92
C GLY A 431 10.67 13.87 18.29
N TRP A 432 11.15 14.57 17.26
CA TRP A 432 12.00 15.75 17.42
C TRP A 432 11.21 16.91 18.01
N ASN A 433 11.81 17.67 18.93
CA ASN A 433 11.19 18.89 19.45
C ASN A 433 11.21 19.99 18.37
N THR A 434 10.06 20.22 17.72
CA THR A 434 9.90 21.02 16.50
C THR A 434 9.57 22.49 16.74
N LYS A 435 9.70 23.03 17.96
CA LYS A 435 9.36 24.44 18.26
C LYS A 435 9.97 25.48 17.30
N TYR A 436 11.01 25.13 16.54
CA TYR A 436 11.69 26.01 15.58
C TYR A 436 11.67 25.54 14.11
N LEU A 437 11.10 24.36 13.81
CA LEU A 437 11.06 23.78 12.45
C LEU A 437 9.92 24.34 11.59
N ALA A 438 8.89 24.92 12.21
CA ALA A 438 7.71 25.43 11.51
C ALA A 438 7.97 26.68 10.63
N ASN A 439 9.12 27.35 10.78
CA ASN A 439 9.40 28.64 10.14
C ASN A 439 10.39 28.61 8.98
N THR A 440 11.02 27.48 8.65
CA THR A 440 12.07 27.41 7.62
C THR A 440 11.65 26.50 6.48
N SER A 441 10.98 27.07 5.48
CA SER A 441 10.40 26.36 4.33
C SER A 441 11.35 26.18 3.13
N LYS A 442 12.67 26.47 3.24
CA LYS A 442 13.55 26.52 2.05
C LYS A 442 14.98 25.96 2.19
N GLY A 443 15.32 25.26 3.27
CA GLY A 443 16.69 24.74 3.47
C GLY A 443 16.74 23.26 3.83
N HIS A 444 17.71 22.54 3.27
CA HIS A 444 18.06 21.20 3.74
C HIS A 444 18.73 21.29 5.12
N ILE A 445 18.09 20.82 6.18
CA ILE A 445 18.65 20.86 7.53
C ILE A 445 19.39 19.54 7.79
N LEU A 446 20.70 19.60 7.98
CA LEU A 446 21.45 18.50 8.60
C LEU A 446 21.35 18.62 10.12
N VAL A 447 21.20 17.49 10.82
CA VAL A 447 21.35 17.44 12.28
C VAL A 447 22.71 16.83 12.59
N CYS A 448 23.58 17.59 13.25
CA CYS A 448 24.84 17.06 13.76
C CYS A 448 24.59 16.54 15.18
N LEU A 449 24.69 15.22 15.36
CA LEU A 449 24.56 14.58 16.67
C LEU A 449 25.80 14.85 17.52
N THR A 450 25.58 15.13 18.80
CA THR A 450 26.64 15.29 19.81
C THR A 450 26.65 14.15 20.80
#